data_AF-A0A800LU76-F1
#
_entry.id   AF-A0A800LU76-F1
#
_cell.length_a   1.000
_cell.length_b   1.000
_cell.length_c   1.000
_cell.angle_alpha   90.00
_cell.angle_beta   90.00
_cell.angle_gamma   90.00
#
_symmetry.space_group_name_H-M   'P 1'
#
loop_
_entity.id
_entity.type
_entity.pdbx_description
1 polymer ?
#
loop_
_entity_poly.entity_id
_entity_poly.type
_entity_poly.pdbx_seq_one_letter_code
_entity_poly.pdbx_strand_id
1 'polypeptide(L)'
;MGYVPRKIASWLAPVMDAGQVLADADAEARHDDGQCPVRLKLFLCHKGADILDLVSDPIDERHAIHRTVLETFVASEDWTRQDVVAGVGSRLEALFKRDLLPETKMLLALFPHRAEAVVKKQCEATLNAARLFISSLEIRTAIRHKNLTIFPIYSPNGHTPSYDLLKEAIEASHAEVTEMSEDGVVSELQIINRGTRRILIPEGIMLTGAKQDRIVNVTVLVAAASTFTLPVSCVEEGRWSSVSHGFKATHYAPHSLRANNNVSVREDRESGGRGHGDQNQVWNDVARTMSDMHVESETQSLPESYEKASDLMAAYGNSISLPEGCSGVLVGIAGRICGMDYFGHADTFTRMWPGLSDAYFFEAARQATDESVIPDRQASDYLDTVRETLNTSHSTLGEGTELHLSDPRITGSALWDMDRLCHLTASTVPEDAP
;
A
#
# COMPACT_ATOMS: atom_id res chain seq x y z
N MET A 1 32.81 -18.77 11.57
CA MET A 1 33.37 -19.17 10.26
C MET A 1 32.79 -20.53 9.89
N GLY A 2 31.97 -20.56 8.83
CA GLY A 2 31.31 -21.75 8.30
C GLY A 2 31.83 -22.07 6.90
N TYR A 3 31.05 -22.83 6.14
CA TYR A 3 31.32 -23.13 4.74
C TYR A 3 30.12 -22.74 3.88
N VAL A 4 30.37 -22.38 2.62
CA VAL A 4 29.32 -22.12 1.65
C VAL A 4 28.72 -23.47 1.20
N PRO A 5 27.39 -23.59 1.03
CA PRO A 5 26.78 -24.83 0.58
C PRO A 5 27.39 -25.39 -0.71
N ARG A 6 27.47 -26.72 -0.82
CA ARG A 6 28.08 -27.42 -1.96
C ARG A 6 27.49 -26.98 -3.31
N LYS A 7 26.20 -26.64 -3.37
CA LYS A 7 25.54 -26.12 -4.58
C LYS A 7 26.27 -24.88 -5.11
N ILE A 8 26.59 -23.93 -4.25
CA ILE A 8 27.29 -22.69 -4.60
C ILE A 8 28.79 -22.94 -4.82
N ALA A 9 29.44 -23.70 -3.92
CA ALA A 9 30.86 -23.99 -4.04
C ALA A 9 31.22 -24.74 -5.34
N SER A 10 30.30 -25.54 -5.89
CA SER A 10 30.51 -26.32 -7.11
C SER A 10 30.75 -25.50 -8.37
N TRP A 11 30.36 -24.23 -8.38
CA TRP A 11 30.61 -23.31 -9.49
C TRP A 11 31.53 -22.15 -9.07
N LEU A 12 31.45 -21.71 -7.81
CA LEU A 12 32.24 -20.58 -7.32
C LEU A 12 33.74 -20.88 -7.24
N ALA A 13 34.13 -22.05 -6.72
CA ALA A 13 35.55 -22.39 -6.59
C ALA A 13 36.27 -22.46 -7.96
N PRO A 14 35.74 -23.16 -8.99
CA PRO A 14 36.40 -23.21 -10.30
C PRO A 14 36.60 -21.85 -10.97
N VAL A 15 35.61 -20.95 -10.94
CA VAL A 15 35.72 -19.62 -11.58
C VAL A 15 36.66 -18.69 -10.81
N MET A 16 36.77 -18.87 -9.49
CA MET A 16 37.74 -18.15 -8.65
C MET A 16 39.17 -18.68 -8.86
N ASP A 17 39.36 -20.00 -8.88
CA ASP A 17 40.65 -20.65 -9.10
C ASP A 17 41.23 -20.30 -10.48
N ALA A 18 40.37 -20.16 -11.50
CA ALA A 18 40.74 -19.67 -12.83
C ALA A 18 41.07 -18.17 -12.87
N GLY A 19 40.80 -17.43 -11.78
CA GLY A 19 40.98 -15.97 -11.69
C GLY A 19 39.99 -15.18 -12.54
N GLN A 20 38.86 -15.79 -12.91
CA GLN A 20 37.84 -15.18 -13.76
C GLN A 20 36.87 -14.32 -12.95
N VAL A 21 36.58 -14.72 -11.71
CA VAL A 21 35.66 -14.02 -10.80
C VAL A 21 36.33 -13.80 -9.45
N LEU A 22 36.17 -12.61 -8.89
CA LEU A 22 36.46 -12.30 -7.50
C LEU A 22 35.15 -12.28 -6.71
N ALA A 23 35.13 -12.88 -5.52
CA ALA A 23 33.99 -12.86 -4.63
C ALA A 23 34.33 -12.11 -3.33
N ASP A 24 33.50 -11.15 -2.97
CA ASP A 24 33.49 -10.47 -1.68
C ASP A 24 32.24 -10.92 -0.90
N ALA A 25 32.31 -10.96 0.43
CA ALA A 25 31.29 -11.55 1.27
C ALA A 25 31.00 -10.70 2.50
N ASP A 26 29.76 -10.21 2.60
CA ASP A 26 29.24 -9.55 3.80
C ASP A 26 28.39 -10.54 4.57
N ALA A 27 28.77 -10.82 5.83
CA ALA A 27 27.99 -11.66 6.73
C ALA A 27 27.02 -10.80 7.55
N GLU A 28 25.73 -11.17 7.55
CA GLU A 28 24.73 -10.54 8.40
C GLU A 28 24.71 -11.18 9.81
N ALA A 29 23.89 -10.65 10.72
CA ALA A 29 23.79 -11.17 12.08
C ALA A 29 23.45 -12.68 12.07
N ARG A 30 24.11 -13.42 12.94
CA ARG A 30 23.96 -14.88 13.02
C ARG A 30 22.60 -15.23 13.63
N HIS A 31 21.86 -16.13 12.99
CA HIS A 31 20.61 -16.64 13.55
C HIS A 31 20.88 -17.68 14.66
N ASP A 32 19.88 -17.89 15.52
CA ASP A 32 19.93 -18.83 16.64
C ASP A 32 20.11 -20.30 16.20
N ASP A 33 19.80 -20.62 14.95
CA ASP A 33 19.99 -21.95 14.35
C ASP A 33 21.45 -22.22 13.92
N GLY A 34 22.35 -21.27 14.16
CA GLY A 34 23.76 -21.36 13.82
C GLY A 34 24.09 -21.03 12.36
N GLN A 35 23.08 -20.75 11.52
CA GLN A 35 23.25 -20.25 10.16
C GLN A 35 23.50 -18.73 10.16
N CYS A 36 24.16 -18.26 9.12
CA CYS A 36 24.49 -16.86 8.95
C CYS A 36 24.18 -16.51 7.48
N PRO A 37 23.24 -15.60 7.21
CA PRO A 37 23.02 -15.10 5.87
C PRO A 37 24.30 -14.41 5.39
N VAL A 38 24.74 -14.74 4.17
CA VAL A 38 25.93 -14.16 3.56
C VAL A 38 25.54 -13.56 2.22
N ARG A 39 25.83 -12.28 2.05
CA ARG A 39 25.70 -11.58 0.77
C ARG A 39 27.02 -11.71 0.01
N LEU A 40 27.00 -12.47 -1.07
CA LEU A 40 28.15 -12.63 -1.97
C LEU A 40 28.08 -11.59 -3.10
N LYS A 41 29.08 -10.72 -3.20
CA LYS A 41 29.27 -9.82 -4.33
C LYS A 41 30.28 -10.43 -5.28
N LEU A 42 29.90 -10.62 -6.54
CA LEU A 42 30.75 -11.19 -7.57
C LEU A 42 31.25 -10.09 -8.49
N PHE A 43 32.55 -10.05 -8.74
CA PHE A 43 33.20 -9.11 -9.66
C PHE A 43 33.88 -9.88 -10.78
N LEU A 44 33.62 -9.49 -12.02
CA LEU A 44 34.27 -10.09 -13.17
C LEU A 44 35.67 -9.52 -13.34
N CYS A 45 36.68 -10.39 -13.38
CA CYS A 45 38.06 -10.01 -13.65
C CYS A 45 38.30 -9.97 -15.17
N HIS A 46 39.39 -9.34 -15.62
CA HIS A 46 39.75 -9.31 -17.04
C HIS A 46 39.82 -10.72 -17.66
N LYS A 47 40.33 -11.73 -16.93
CA LYS A 47 40.38 -13.13 -17.41
C LYS A 47 39.01 -13.79 -17.56
N GLY A 48 37.98 -13.23 -16.94
CA GLY A 48 36.60 -13.71 -17.01
C GLY A 48 35.75 -12.93 -18.01
N ALA A 49 36.30 -11.96 -18.76
CA ALA A 49 35.51 -11.12 -19.67
C ALA A 49 34.63 -11.94 -20.63
N ASP A 50 35.15 -13.08 -21.10
CA ASP A 50 34.47 -13.97 -22.05
C ASP A 50 33.25 -14.70 -21.45
N ILE A 51 33.09 -14.73 -20.12
CA ILE A 51 31.91 -15.31 -19.44
C ILE A 51 30.64 -14.54 -19.80
N LEU A 52 30.76 -13.25 -20.11
CA LEU A 52 29.61 -12.42 -20.52
C LEU A 52 29.70 -12.01 -22.00
N ASP A 53 30.55 -12.68 -22.78
CA ASP A 53 30.70 -12.38 -24.21
C ASP A 53 29.63 -13.11 -25.04
N LEU A 54 28.80 -12.32 -25.72
CA LEU A 54 27.77 -12.80 -26.64
C LEU A 54 28.26 -12.89 -28.11
N VAL A 55 29.46 -12.36 -28.39
CA VAL A 55 29.96 -12.20 -29.77
C VAL A 55 30.68 -13.45 -30.25
N SER A 56 31.43 -14.12 -29.38
CA SER A 56 32.24 -15.29 -29.75
C SER A 56 31.40 -16.53 -30.10
N ASP A 57 31.82 -17.24 -31.14
CA ASP A 57 31.22 -18.53 -31.52
C ASP A 57 31.56 -19.61 -30.50
N PRO A 58 30.59 -20.48 -30.13
CA PRO A 58 30.82 -21.53 -29.16
C PRO A 58 31.79 -22.58 -29.71
N ILE A 59 32.82 -22.89 -28.92
CA ILE A 59 33.87 -23.84 -29.30
C ILE A 59 33.49 -25.31 -29.09
N ASP A 60 32.51 -25.58 -28.23
CA ASP A 60 31.93 -26.91 -27.98
C ASP A 60 30.45 -26.80 -27.56
N GLU A 61 29.79 -27.95 -27.38
CA GLU A 61 28.38 -28.01 -26.97
C GLU A 61 28.11 -27.31 -25.63
N ARG A 62 29.06 -27.35 -24.67
CA ARG A 62 28.89 -26.73 -23.36
C ARG A 62 28.97 -25.21 -23.43
N HIS A 63 29.82 -24.67 -24.30
CA HIS A 63 29.87 -23.23 -24.59
C HIS A 63 28.63 -22.76 -25.37
N ALA A 64 28.06 -23.61 -26.23
CA ALA A 64 26.78 -23.31 -26.90
C ALA A 64 25.62 -23.24 -25.89
N ILE A 65 25.59 -24.15 -24.91
CA ILE A 65 24.64 -24.09 -23.79
C ILE A 65 24.87 -22.83 -22.95
N HIS A 66 26.12 -22.52 -22.61
CA HIS A 66 26.47 -21.28 -21.89
C HIS A 66 25.93 -20.05 -22.60
N ARG A 67 26.19 -19.92 -23.91
CA ARG A 67 25.70 -18.81 -24.72
C ARG A 67 24.17 -18.71 -24.71
N THR A 68 23.46 -19.83 -24.84
CA THR A 68 21.99 -19.86 -24.78
C THR A 68 21.47 -19.35 -23.42
N VAL A 69 22.09 -19.80 -22.33
CA VAL A 69 21.74 -19.35 -20.96
C VAL A 69 22.09 -17.87 -20.79
N LEU A 70 23.23 -17.41 -21.28
CA LEU A 70 23.67 -16.02 -21.22
C LEU A 70 22.76 -15.09 -22.02
N GLU A 71 22.39 -15.44 -23.25
CA GLU A 71 21.44 -14.69 -24.08
C GLU A 71 20.10 -14.53 -23.36
N THR A 72 19.60 -15.62 -22.77
CA THR A 72 18.37 -15.59 -21.97
C THR A 72 18.54 -14.73 -20.72
N PHE A 73 19.67 -14.86 -20.02
CA PHE A 73 19.97 -14.09 -18.81
C PHE A 73 20.01 -12.60 -19.13
N VAL A 74 20.73 -12.18 -20.17
CA VAL A 74 20.81 -10.78 -20.63
C VAL A 74 19.43 -10.27 -21.06
N ALA A 75 18.71 -11.02 -21.90
CA ALA A 75 17.36 -10.62 -22.34
C ALA A 75 16.37 -10.46 -21.18
N SER A 76 16.54 -11.23 -20.09
CA SER A 76 15.65 -11.16 -18.93
C SER A 76 15.69 -9.83 -18.16
N GLU A 77 16.66 -8.95 -18.45
CA GLU A 77 16.71 -7.59 -17.89
C GLU A 77 15.55 -6.69 -18.34
N ASP A 78 15.03 -6.94 -19.53
CA ASP A 78 13.93 -6.19 -20.12
C ASP A 78 12.58 -6.89 -19.91
N TRP A 79 12.56 -8.03 -19.23
CA TRP A 79 11.33 -8.75 -18.93
C TRP A 79 10.65 -8.16 -17.71
N THR A 80 9.32 -8.24 -17.69
CA THR A 80 8.49 -7.61 -16.65
C THR A 80 7.88 -8.59 -15.65
N ARG A 81 7.95 -9.90 -15.92
CA ARG A 81 7.32 -10.92 -15.08
C ARG A 81 8.35 -11.65 -14.22
N GLN A 82 8.38 -11.33 -12.93
CA GLN A 82 9.29 -11.93 -11.95
C GLN A 82 9.20 -13.47 -11.94
N ASP A 83 7.98 -14.01 -11.91
CA ASP A 83 7.74 -15.46 -11.85
C ASP A 83 8.24 -16.19 -13.11
N VAL A 84 8.17 -15.51 -14.27
CA VAL A 84 8.76 -16.00 -15.52
C VAL A 84 10.29 -15.94 -15.46
N VAL A 85 10.89 -14.83 -15.02
CA VAL A 85 12.35 -14.71 -14.89
C VAL A 85 12.92 -15.78 -13.95
N ALA A 86 12.33 -15.94 -12.76
CA ALA A 86 12.74 -16.95 -11.79
C ALA A 86 12.47 -18.39 -12.30
N GLY A 87 11.33 -18.60 -12.95
CA GLY A 87 10.92 -19.90 -13.48
C GLY A 87 11.78 -20.37 -14.66
N VAL A 88 12.20 -19.46 -15.53
CA VAL A 88 13.06 -19.79 -16.68
C VAL A 88 14.43 -20.29 -16.22
N GLY A 89 15.09 -19.62 -15.27
CA GLY A 89 16.36 -20.08 -14.72
C GLY A 89 16.26 -21.49 -14.12
N SER A 90 15.21 -21.75 -13.34
CA SER A 90 14.96 -23.08 -12.75
C SER A 90 14.70 -24.17 -13.81
N ARG A 91 13.95 -23.85 -14.87
CA ARG A 91 13.68 -24.78 -15.97
C ARG A 91 14.93 -25.06 -16.81
N LEU A 92 15.77 -24.04 -17.05
CA LEU A 92 17.05 -24.21 -17.72
C LEU A 92 17.99 -25.10 -16.87
N GLU A 93 18.08 -24.87 -15.55
CA GLU A 93 18.86 -25.74 -14.65
C GLU A 93 18.36 -27.20 -14.69
N ALA A 94 17.05 -27.42 -14.78
CA ALA A 94 16.46 -28.76 -14.87
C ALA A 94 16.68 -29.46 -16.21
N LEU A 95 16.71 -28.70 -17.32
CA LEU A 95 16.94 -29.24 -18.67
C LEU A 95 18.39 -29.73 -18.84
N PHE A 96 19.36 -28.99 -18.32
CA PHE A 96 20.77 -29.29 -18.49
C PHE A 96 21.35 -30.03 -17.26
N LYS A 97 21.28 -31.37 -17.26
CA LYS A 97 21.87 -32.22 -16.20
C LYS A 97 23.40 -32.07 -16.10
N ARG A 98 23.92 -32.17 -14.87
CA ARG A 98 25.32 -32.23 -14.31
C ARG A 98 26.56 -31.73 -15.07
N ASP A 99 26.63 -31.75 -16.40
CA ASP A 99 27.81 -31.33 -17.18
C ASP A 99 27.66 -29.90 -17.73
N LEU A 100 27.42 -28.96 -16.82
CA LEU A 100 27.43 -27.53 -17.10
C LEU A 100 28.78 -26.92 -16.70
N LEU A 101 29.26 -25.98 -17.51
CA LEU A 101 30.40 -25.14 -17.17
C LEU A 101 30.13 -24.39 -15.84
N PRO A 102 31.17 -24.16 -15.02
CA PRO A 102 31.04 -23.39 -13.78
C PRO A 102 30.35 -22.02 -13.98
N GLU A 103 30.73 -21.29 -15.01
CA GLU A 103 30.15 -20.00 -15.40
C GLU A 103 28.67 -20.10 -15.78
N THR A 104 28.23 -21.20 -16.43
CA THR A 104 26.80 -21.44 -16.70
C THR A 104 26.02 -21.68 -15.42
N LYS A 105 26.59 -22.45 -14.48
CA LYS A 105 25.97 -22.69 -13.16
C LYS A 105 25.90 -21.39 -12.34
N MET A 106 26.89 -20.52 -12.46
CA MET A 106 26.88 -19.19 -11.87
C MET A 106 25.72 -18.36 -12.42
N LEU A 107 25.56 -18.25 -13.74
CA LEU A 107 24.44 -17.51 -14.35
C LEU A 107 23.08 -18.05 -13.90
N LEU A 108 22.91 -19.39 -13.89
CA LEU A 108 21.68 -20.04 -13.40
C LEU A 108 21.40 -19.72 -11.92
N ALA A 109 22.44 -19.66 -11.08
CA ALA A 109 22.30 -19.26 -9.68
C ALA A 109 21.93 -17.78 -9.49
N LEU A 110 22.20 -16.92 -10.49
CA LEU A 110 21.88 -15.49 -10.45
C LEU A 110 20.48 -15.15 -11.00
N PHE A 111 19.79 -16.06 -11.68
CA PHE A 111 18.44 -15.81 -12.22
C PHE A 111 17.40 -15.36 -11.17
N PRO A 112 17.31 -15.98 -9.97
CA PRO A 112 16.41 -15.52 -8.92
C PRO A 112 16.69 -14.07 -8.49
N HIS A 113 17.96 -13.70 -8.36
CA HIS A 113 18.37 -12.34 -8.04
C HIS A 113 18.09 -11.34 -9.18
N ARG A 114 18.13 -11.81 -10.43
CA ARG A 114 17.69 -11.01 -11.58
C ARG A 114 16.18 -10.75 -11.54
N ALA A 115 15.40 -11.73 -11.11
CA ALA A 115 13.96 -11.55 -10.89
C ALA A 115 13.69 -10.49 -9.81
N GLU A 116 14.45 -10.50 -8.70
CA GLU A 116 14.39 -9.46 -7.67
C GLU A 116 14.76 -8.06 -8.21
N ALA A 117 15.80 -7.97 -9.04
CA ALA A 117 16.21 -6.72 -9.68
C ALA A 117 15.14 -6.15 -10.62
N VAL A 118 14.42 -7.01 -11.35
CA VAL A 118 13.27 -6.61 -12.20
C VAL A 118 12.17 -5.98 -11.36
N VAL A 119 11.81 -6.60 -10.23
CA VAL A 119 10.81 -6.04 -9.30
C VAL A 119 11.26 -4.68 -8.80
N LYS A 120 12.51 -4.56 -8.34
CA LYS A 120 13.03 -3.29 -7.84
C LYS A 120 12.98 -2.19 -8.91
N LYS A 121 13.40 -2.47 -10.14
CA LYS A 121 13.33 -1.53 -11.27
C LYS A 121 11.89 -1.10 -11.57
N GLN A 122 10.94 -2.02 -11.49
CA GLN A 122 9.51 -1.72 -11.66
C GLN A 122 8.96 -0.87 -10.52
N CYS A 123 9.27 -1.22 -9.27
CA CYS A 123 8.91 -0.44 -8.08
C CYS A 123 9.45 0.99 -8.19
N GLU A 124 10.72 1.17 -8.57
CA GLU A 124 11.33 2.49 -8.78
C GLU A 124 10.64 3.27 -9.92
N ALA A 125 10.33 2.62 -11.04
CA ALA A 125 9.60 3.25 -12.14
C ALA A 125 8.19 3.69 -11.73
N THR A 126 7.44 2.81 -11.05
CA THR A 126 6.12 3.10 -10.50
C THR A 126 6.18 4.24 -9.49
N LEU A 127 7.15 4.22 -8.58
CA LEU A 127 7.32 5.28 -7.58
C LEU A 127 7.61 6.64 -8.24
N ASN A 128 8.49 6.67 -9.23
CA ASN A 128 8.81 7.87 -9.97
C ASN A 128 7.59 8.41 -10.74
N ALA A 129 6.81 7.51 -11.37
CA ALA A 129 5.58 7.88 -12.06
C ALA A 129 4.54 8.45 -11.09
N ALA A 130 4.36 7.82 -9.92
CA ALA A 130 3.45 8.30 -8.88
C ALA A 130 3.87 9.67 -8.34
N ARG A 131 5.15 9.89 -8.06
CA ARG A 131 5.69 11.19 -7.61
C ARG A 131 5.52 12.30 -8.66
N LEU A 132 5.75 11.97 -9.93
CA LEU A 132 5.52 12.90 -11.04
C LEU A 132 4.04 13.25 -11.16
N PHE A 133 3.15 12.26 -10.99
CA PHE A 133 1.71 12.48 -11.00
C PHE A 133 1.26 13.39 -9.85
N ILE A 134 1.73 13.14 -8.62
CA ILE A 134 1.44 13.99 -7.45
C ILE A 134 1.91 15.44 -7.70
N SER A 135 3.06 15.62 -8.36
CA SER A 135 3.56 16.95 -8.74
C SER A 135 2.67 17.68 -9.75
N SER A 136 1.82 16.96 -10.47
CA SER A 136 0.86 17.52 -11.43
C SER A 136 -0.49 17.87 -10.80
N LEU A 137 -0.72 17.51 -9.53
CA LEU A 137 -1.94 17.86 -8.82
C LEU A 137 -1.98 19.37 -8.55
N GLU A 138 -3.14 19.97 -8.79
CA GLU A 138 -3.37 21.40 -8.61
C GLU A 138 -4.21 21.62 -7.34
N ILE A 139 -3.64 22.30 -6.36
CA ILE A 139 -4.37 22.80 -5.19
C ILE A 139 -4.98 24.16 -5.54
N ARG A 140 -6.29 24.28 -5.39
CA ARG A 140 -7.04 25.52 -5.67
C ARG A 140 -7.44 26.29 -4.42
N THR A 141 -8.05 27.45 -4.64
CA THR A 141 -8.50 28.39 -3.61
C THR A 141 -9.24 27.70 -2.48
N ALA A 142 -8.78 27.94 -1.25
CA ALA A 142 -9.38 27.39 -0.05
C ALA A 142 -10.82 27.86 0.19
N ILE A 143 -11.65 26.91 0.63
CA ILE A 143 -13.00 27.10 1.15
C ILE A 143 -12.91 27.05 2.67
N ARG A 144 -13.50 28.02 3.36
CA ARG A 144 -13.37 28.17 4.81
C ARG A 144 -14.74 28.24 5.49
N HIS A 145 -14.86 27.55 6.61
CA HIS A 145 -16.02 27.65 7.50
C HIS A 145 -15.58 27.37 8.94
N LYS A 146 -15.68 28.36 9.83
CA LYS A 146 -15.19 28.27 11.22
C LYS A 146 -13.70 27.87 11.24
N ASN A 147 -13.35 26.89 12.07
CA ASN A 147 -12.01 26.32 12.19
C ASN A 147 -11.62 25.39 11.01
N LEU A 148 -12.51 25.11 10.06
CA LEU A 148 -12.26 24.19 8.94
C LEU A 148 -11.84 24.94 7.67
N THR A 149 -10.73 24.52 7.08
CA THR A 149 -10.25 24.97 5.77
C THR A 149 -10.10 23.76 4.85
N ILE A 150 -10.73 23.82 3.68
CA ILE A 150 -10.64 22.80 2.64
C ILE A 150 -10.00 23.40 1.40
N PHE A 151 -8.94 22.76 0.92
CA PHE A 151 -8.26 23.06 -0.33
C PHE A 151 -8.65 22.01 -1.37
N PRO A 152 -9.46 22.36 -2.37
CA PRO A 152 -9.83 21.44 -3.46
C PRO A 152 -8.61 21.02 -4.28
N ILE A 153 -8.51 19.74 -4.63
CA ILE A 153 -7.44 19.17 -5.43
C ILE A 153 -7.99 18.76 -6.80
N TYR A 154 -7.30 19.19 -7.85
CA TYR A 154 -7.61 18.86 -9.24
C TYR A 154 -6.50 18.02 -9.86
N SER A 155 -6.89 17.10 -10.73
CA SER A 155 -5.96 16.35 -11.56
C SER A 155 -6.11 16.75 -13.03
N PRO A 156 -5.00 16.85 -13.78
CA PRO A 156 -5.01 17.33 -15.16
C PRO A 156 -5.68 16.35 -16.13
N ASN A 157 -5.78 15.06 -15.78
CA ASN A 157 -6.26 14.00 -16.67
C ASN A 157 -7.35 13.15 -15.99
N GLY A 158 -8.62 13.54 -16.19
CA GLY A 158 -9.76 12.70 -15.82
C GLY A 158 -9.87 11.49 -16.76
N HIS A 159 -9.73 10.28 -16.22
CA HIS A 159 -10.01 9.04 -16.94
C HIS A 159 -11.10 8.24 -16.25
N THR A 160 -11.95 7.58 -17.04
CA THR A 160 -13.00 6.71 -16.50
C THR A 160 -12.42 5.65 -15.56
N PRO A 161 -12.92 5.55 -14.31
CA PRO A 161 -12.49 4.52 -13.37
C PRO A 161 -12.75 3.11 -13.91
N SER A 162 -11.74 2.25 -13.82
CA SER A 162 -11.80 0.83 -14.19
C SER A 162 -12.23 -0.09 -13.04
N TYR A 163 -12.88 0.49 -12.02
CA TYR A 163 -13.34 -0.18 -10.81
C TYR A 163 -14.69 0.38 -10.38
N ASP A 164 -15.38 -0.37 -9.54
CA ASP A 164 -16.57 0.06 -8.79
C ASP A 164 -16.17 0.38 -7.34
N LEU A 165 -17.00 1.15 -6.63
CA LEU A 165 -16.80 1.43 -5.21
C LEU A 165 -17.50 0.37 -4.37
N LEU A 166 -16.93 0.03 -3.21
CA LEU A 166 -17.46 -1.05 -2.36
C LEU A 166 -18.95 -0.86 -2.03
N LYS A 167 -19.34 0.34 -1.62
CA LYS A 167 -20.73 0.66 -1.26
C LYS A 167 -21.69 0.35 -2.42
N GLU A 168 -21.37 0.87 -3.61
CA GLU A 168 -22.17 0.69 -4.82
C GLU A 168 -22.25 -0.79 -5.23
N ALA A 169 -21.13 -1.52 -5.10
CA ALA A 169 -21.08 -2.94 -5.42
C ALA A 169 -21.91 -3.78 -4.46
N ILE A 170 -21.95 -3.45 -3.16
CA ILE A 170 -22.82 -4.10 -2.17
C ILE A 170 -24.30 -3.80 -2.48
N GLU A 171 -24.63 -2.52 -2.72
CA GLU A 171 -26.00 -2.10 -3.04
C GLU A 171 -26.52 -2.74 -4.33
N ALA A 172 -25.64 -2.95 -5.32
CA ALA A 172 -25.94 -3.66 -6.56
C ALA A 172 -25.91 -5.21 -6.42
N SER A 173 -25.65 -5.76 -5.23
CA SER A 173 -25.47 -7.20 -4.99
C SER A 173 -24.35 -7.85 -5.83
N HIS A 174 -23.39 -7.04 -6.29
CA HIS A 174 -22.17 -7.50 -6.97
C HIS A 174 -21.05 -7.82 -5.99
N ALA A 175 -21.13 -7.30 -4.76
CA ALA A 175 -20.18 -7.57 -3.70
C ALA A 175 -20.88 -7.93 -2.40
N GLU A 176 -20.16 -8.65 -1.56
CA GLU A 176 -20.60 -8.99 -0.22
C GLU A 176 -19.40 -8.89 0.73
N VAL A 177 -19.66 -8.40 1.94
CA VAL A 177 -18.69 -8.35 3.03
C VAL A 177 -19.26 -9.19 4.17
N THR A 178 -18.53 -10.20 4.63
CA THR A 178 -18.96 -11.11 5.69
C THR A 178 -17.86 -11.32 6.72
N GLU A 179 -18.24 -11.91 7.85
CA GLU A 179 -17.27 -12.53 8.77
C GLU A 179 -16.53 -13.66 8.05
N MET A 180 -15.31 -13.97 8.51
CA MET A 180 -14.51 -15.08 7.96
C MET A 180 -15.09 -16.47 8.26
N SER A 181 -15.88 -16.60 9.33
CA SER A 181 -16.55 -17.82 9.77
C SER A 181 -17.72 -17.48 10.71
N GLU A 182 -18.49 -18.49 11.15
CA GLU A 182 -19.52 -18.30 12.17
C GLU A 182 -18.94 -17.76 13.49
N ASP A 183 -17.71 -18.16 13.85
CA ASP A 183 -17.00 -17.65 15.03
C ASP A 183 -16.44 -16.24 14.78
N GLY A 184 -16.11 -15.91 13.54
CA GLY A 184 -15.55 -14.63 13.11
C GLY A 184 -14.05 -14.51 13.41
N VAL A 185 -13.39 -13.58 12.72
CA VAL A 185 -12.02 -13.17 13.01
C VAL A 185 -12.05 -11.66 13.19
N VAL A 186 -11.71 -11.20 14.39
CA VAL A 186 -11.83 -9.79 14.80
C VAL A 186 -11.13 -8.85 13.80
N SER A 187 -9.90 -9.20 13.39
CA SER A 187 -9.03 -8.38 12.56
C SER A 187 -9.16 -8.60 11.05
N GLU A 188 -10.07 -9.48 10.59
CA GLU A 188 -10.18 -9.84 9.17
C GLU A 188 -11.63 -10.06 8.74
N LEU A 189 -12.01 -9.48 7.60
CA LEU A 189 -13.29 -9.75 6.94
C LEU A 189 -13.09 -10.44 5.59
N GLN A 190 -14.11 -11.15 5.14
CA GLN A 190 -14.16 -11.71 3.81
C GLN A 190 -14.92 -10.77 2.87
N ILE A 191 -14.29 -10.41 1.76
CA ILE A 191 -14.89 -9.70 0.64
C ILE A 191 -15.11 -10.70 -0.49
N ILE A 192 -16.32 -10.76 -1.01
CA ILE A 192 -16.66 -11.61 -2.15
C ILE A 192 -17.14 -10.73 -3.29
N ASN A 193 -16.29 -10.51 -4.28
CA ASN A 193 -16.62 -9.79 -5.50
C ASN A 193 -17.19 -10.77 -6.53
N ARG A 194 -18.52 -10.74 -6.72
CA ARG A 194 -19.25 -11.50 -7.76
C ARG A 194 -19.38 -10.73 -9.07
N GLY A 195 -19.00 -9.45 -9.08
CA GLY A 195 -19.03 -8.60 -10.25
C GLY A 195 -17.95 -8.95 -11.26
N THR A 196 -18.13 -8.41 -12.47
CA THR A 196 -17.14 -8.49 -13.56
C THR A 196 -16.12 -7.37 -13.54
N ARG A 197 -16.29 -6.40 -12.63
CA ARG A 197 -15.40 -5.25 -12.41
C ARG A 197 -14.65 -5.40 -11.10
N ARG A 198 -13.49 -4.77 -11.03
CA ARG A 198 -12.68 -4.67 -9.80
C ARG A 198 -13.35 -3.73 -8.82
N ILE A 199 -13.09 -3.87 -7.53
CA ILE A 199 -13.67 -3.01 -6.49
C ILE A 199 -12.56 -2.28 -5.75
N LEU A 200 -12.63 -0.95 -5.75
CA LEU A 200 -11.77 -0.11 -4.91
C LEU A 200 -12.38 -0.03 -3.51
N ILE A 201 -11.58 -0.38 -2.51
CA ILE A 201 -11.91 -0.25 -1.09
C ILE A 201 -10.85 0.64 -0.43
N PRO A 202 -11.11 1.95 -0.29
CA PRO A 202 -10.24 2.85 0.46
C PRO A 202 -10.11 2.48 1.94
N GLU A 203 -8.93 2.73 2.51
CA GLU A 203 -8.75 2.71 3.97
C GLU A 203 -9.65 3.73 4.68
N GLY A 204 -9.91 3.51 5.96
CA GLY A 204 -10.69 4.41 6.82
C GLY A 204 -12.19 4.30 6.65
N ILE A 205 -12.72 3.57 5.65
CA ILE A 205 -14.16 3.30 5.54
C ILE A 205 -14.62 2.49 6.74
N MET A 206 -15.74 2.92 7.35
CA MET A 206 -16.47 2.15 8.35
C MET A 206 -17.44 1.16 7.70
N LEU A 207 -17.29 -0.09 8.07
CA LEU A 207 -18.14 -1.22 7.71
C LEU A 207 -19.03 -1.54 8.90
N THR A 208 -20.34 -1.43 8.74
CA THR A 208 -21.31 -1.60 9.83
C THR A 208 -22.21 -2.81 9.65
N GLY A 209 -22.56 -3.45 10.77
CA GLY A 209 -23.39 -4.65 10.79
C GLY A 209 -22.64 -5.88 11.33
N ALA A 210 -23.02 -7.06 10.84
CA ALA A 210 -22.49 -8.37 11.26
C ALA A 210 -22.30 -8.45 12.78
N LYS A 211 -21.14 -8.89 13.29
CA LYS A 211 -20.93 -9.04 14.74
C LYS A 211 -20.53 -7.74 15.46
N GLN A 212 -19.82 -6.86 14.79
CA GLN A 212 -19.26 -5.62 15.32
C GLN A 212 -18.88 -4.72 14.15
N ASP A 213 -18.89 -3.40 14.35
CA ASP A 213 -18.45 -2.46 13.33
C ASP A 213 -16.91 -2.47 13.17
N ARG A 214 -16.45 -2.18 11.94
CA ARG A 214 -15.03 -2.26 11.53
C ARG A 214 -14.60 -1.02 10.77
N ILE A 215 -13.31 -0.70 10.82
CA ILE A 215 -12.64 0.20 9.87
C ILE A 215 -11.72 -0.59 8.95
N VAL A 216 -11.64 -0.17 7.69
CA VAL A 216 -10.70 -0.73 6.71
C VAL A 216 -9.29 -0.21 6.96
N ASN A 217 -8.32 -1.10 7.07
CA ASN A 217 -6.94 -0.72 7.42
C ASN A 217 -6.08 -0.34 6.22
N VAL A 218 -6.33 -0.94 5.05
CA VAL A 218 -5.48 -0.78 3.86
C VAL A 218 -6.37 -0.49 2.66
N THR A 219 -5.97 0.48 1.85
CA THR A 219 -6.61 0.69 0.54
C THR A 219 -6.30 -0.49 -0.37
N VAL A 220 -7.32 -1.18 -0.87
CA VAL A 220 -7.14 -2.34 -1.75
C VAL A 220 -7.98 -2.26 -3.02
N LEU A 221 -7.48 -2.84 -4.10
CA LEU A 221 -8.23 -3.11 -5.31
C LEU A 221 -8.52 -4.61 -5.40
N VAL A 222 -9.78 -5.00 -5.19
CA VAL A 222 -10.20 -6.40 -5.20
C VAL A 222 -10.54 -6.82 -6.63
N ALA A 223 -9.92 -7.91 -7.09
CA ALA A 223 -10.11 -8.46 -8.42
C ALA A 223 -11.58 -8.81 -8.70
N ALA A 224 -12.00 -8.78 -9.97
CA ALA A 224 -13.30 -9.26 -10.39
C ALA A 224 -13.44 -10.78 -10.12
N ALA A 225 -14.67 -11.25 -9.85
CA ALA A 225 -14.98 -12.67 -9.64
C ALA A 225 -14.02 -13.36 -8.64
N SER A 226 -13.74 -12.71 -7.51
CA SER A 226 -12.74 -13.16 -6.54
C SER A 226 -13.23 -13.06 -5.10
N THR A 227 -12.55 -13.78 -4.21
CA THR A 227 -12.68 -13.63 -2.76
C THR A 227 -11.38 -13.08 -2.20
N PHE A 228 -11.49 -12.12 -1.28
CA PHE A 228 -10.37 -11.41 -0.69
C PHE A 228 -10.51 -11.30 0.83
N THR A 229 -9.40 -11.46 1.56
CA THR A 229 -9.35 -11.29 3.01
C THR A 229 -8.84 -9.90 3.35
N LEU A 230 -9.76 -9.05 3.83
CA LEU A 230 -9.53 -7.64 4.12
C LEU A 230 -9.11 -7.44 5.58
N PRO A 231 -7.91 -6.87 5.84
CA PRO A 231 -7.53 -6.47 7.19
C PRO A 231 -8.38 -5.29 7.67
N VAL A 232 -8.86 -5.40 8.90
CA VAL A 232 -9.73 -4.41 9.54
C VAL A 232 -9.39 -4.24 11.02
N SER A 233 -9.85 -3.14 11.62
CA SER A 233 -9.82 -2.92 13.07
C SER A 233 -11.24 -2.67 13.60
N CYS A 234 -11.57 -3.16 14.79
CA CYS A 234 -12.89 -2.96 15.41
C CYS A 234 -13.07 -1.55 15.94
N VAL A 235 -14.25 -0.96 15.70
CA VAL A 235 -14.63 0.35 16.23
C VAL A 235 -15.90 0.29 17.08
N GLU A 236 -16.17 -0.88 17.64
CA GLU A 236 -17.27 -1.16 18.56
C GLU A 236 -16.84 -2.26 19.55
N GLU A 237 -16.36 -1.88 20.72
CA GLU A 237 -15.79 -2.81 21.71
C GLU A 237 -16.89 -3.67 22.40
N GLY A 238 -18.02 -3.05 22.73
CA GLY A 238 -19.04 -3.62 23.62
C GLY A 238 -20.02 -4.62 22.98
N ARG A 239 -19.92 -4.88 21.68
CA ARG A 239 -20.79 -5.85 20.98
C ARG A 239 -19.97 -7.06 20.52
N TRP A 240 -20.50 -8.27 20.57
CA TRP A 240 -19.96 -9.42 19.82
C TRP A 240 -21.10 -10.36 19.46
N SER A 241 -22.05 -9.82 18.69
CA SER A 241 -23.29 -10.50 18.35
C SER A 241 -23.79 -10.05 16.98
N SER A 242 -24.26 -11.01 16.19
CA SER A 242 -24.70 -10.76 14.82
C SER A 242 -26.00 -9.95 14.80
N VAL A 243 -26.01 -8.81 14.11
CA VAL A 243 -27.20 -7.98 13.85
C VAL A 243 -27.65 -8.01 12.38
N SER A 244 -26.79 -8.50 11.49
CA SER A 244 -27.06 -8.71 10.06
C SER A 244 -26.17 -9.82 9.51
N HIS A 245 -26.50 -10.30 8.30
CA HIS A 245 -25.70 -11.34 7.63
C HIS A 245 -24.33 -10.81 7.16
N GLY A 246 -24.29 -9.58 6.67
CA GLY A 246 -23.07 -8.95 6.17
C GLY A 246 -23.00 -7.48 6.55
N PHE A 247 -21.95 -6.83 6.07
CA PHE A 247 -21.66 -5.44 6.36
C PHE A 247 -22.16 -4.48 5.28
N LYS A 248 -22.36 -3.22 5.65
CA LYS A 248 -22.55 -2.08 4.75
C LYS A 248 -21.38 -1.12 4.88
N ALA A 249 -20.96 -0.51 3.77
CA ALA A 249 -20.03 0.63 3.82
C ALA A 249 -20.80 1.93 4.08
N THR A 250 -20.44 2.66 5.14
CA THR A 250 -21.21 3.82 5.62
C THR A 250 -20.42 5.12 5.58
N HIS A 251 -19.75 5.48 6.68
CA HIS A 251 -18.96 6.71 6.83
C HIS A 251 -17.46 6.39 6.79
N TYR A 252 -16.63 7.42 6.91
CA TYR A 252 -15.21 7.27 7.22
C TYR A 252 -14.94 7.48 8.71
N ALA A 253 -13.90 6.85 9.23
CA ALA A 253 -13.40 7.17 10.56
C ALA A 253 -12.75 8.57 10.60
N PRO A 254 -12.76 9.26 11.74
CA PRO A 254 -12.10 10.55 11.90
C PRO A 254 -10.61 10.48 11.52
N HIS A 255 -10.06 11.57 10.98
CA HIS A 255 -8.68 11.58 10.49
C HIS A 255 -7.64 11.30 11.57
N SER A 256 -7.87 11.75 12.81
CA SER A 256 -6.98 11.47 13.94
C SER A 256 -6.88 9.97 14.23
N LEU A 257 -8.01 9.26 14.25
CA LEU A 257 -8.07 7.81 14.42
C LEU A 257 -7.44 7.09 13.22
N ARG A 258 -7.74 7.52 11.98
CA ARG A 258 -7.10 6.99 10.77
C ARG A 258 -5.59 7.14 10.83
N ALA A 259 -5.08 8.28 11.28
CA ALA A 259 -3.65 8.53 11.41
C ALA A 259 -2.99 7.53 12.38
N ASN A 260 -3.53 7.38 13.58
CA ASN A 260 -2.99 6.43 14.57
C ASN A 260 -3.03 4.98 14.06
N ASN A 261 -4.17 4.55 13.49
CA ASN A 261 -4.31 3.22 12.91
C ASN A 261 -3.32 3.00 11.74
N ASN A 262 -3.12 4.01 10.89
CA ASN A 262 -2.17 3.92 9.77
C ASN A 262 -0.72 3.78 10.22
N VAL A 263 -0.34 4.35 11.37
CA VAL A 263 1.01 4.16 11.94
C VAL A 263 1.23 2.69 12.29
N SER A 264 0.34 2.07 13.06
CA SER A 264 0.46 0.66 13.45
C SER A 264 0.32 -0.30 12.26
N VAL A 265 -0.59 0.02 11.32
CA VAL A 265 -0.72 -0.73 10.05
C VAL A 265 0.56 -0.65 9.23
N ARG A 266 1.20 0.52 9.13
CA ARG A 266 2.48 0.68 8.41
C ARG A 266 3.56 -0.19 9.02
N GLU A 267 3.70 -0.18 10.35
CA GLU A 267 4.68 -1.02 11.07
C GLU A 267 4.45 -2.51 10.80
N ASP A 268 3.20 -2.97 10.84
CA ASP A 268 2.85 -4.35 10.50
C ASP A 268 3.24 -4.68 9.05
N ARG A 269 2.90 -3.80 8.08
CA ARG A 269 3.24 -3.99 6.66
C ARG A 269 4.75 -3.99 6.41
N GLU A 270 5.51 -3.13 7.09
CA GLU A 270 6.97 -3.08 7.00
C GLU A 270 7.63 -4.35 7.57
N SER A 271 7.01 -4.97 8.58
CA SER A 271 7.46 -6.26 9.13
C SER A 271 7.05 -7.48 8.29
N GLY A 272 6.33 -7.27 7.19
CA GLY A 272 5.82 -8.33 6.30
C GLY A 272 4.42 -8.87 6.66
N GLY A 273 3.72 -8.19 7.56
CA GLY A 273 2.35 -8.49 7.98
C GLY A 273 1.29 -8.13 6.94
N ARG A 274 0.02 -8.31 7.31
CA ARG A 274 -1.15 -8.13 6.43
C ARG A 274 -1.83 -6.76 6.56
N GLY A 275 -1.28 -5.86 7.37
CA GLY A 275 -1.87 -4.56 7.71
C GLY A 275 -2.84 -4.66 8.89
N HIS A 276 -2.50 -5.47 9.90
CA HIS A 276 -3.25 -5.49 11.16
C HIS A 276 -2.86 -4.25 11.98
N GLY A 277 -3.87 -3.49 12.46
CA GLY A 277 -3.65 -2.33 13.32
C GLY A 277 -3.63 -2.72 14.80
N ASP A 278 -3.20 -1.79 15.67
CA ASP A 278 -3.31 -1.97 17.12
C ASP A 278 -4.77 -1.79 17.57
N GLN A 279 -5.44 -2.91 17.84
CA GLN A 279 -6.84 -2.93 18.24
C GLN A 279 -7.13 -2.13 19.53
N ASN A 280 -6.21 -2.15 20.51
CA ASN A 280 -6.40 -1.43 21.75
C ASN A 280 -6.24 0.08 21.54
N GLN A 281 -5.28 0.48 20.70
CA GLN A 281 -5.12 1.88 20.29
C GLN A 281 -6.40 2.39 19.61
N VAL A 282 -6.99 1.61 18.69
CA VAL A 282 -8.23 1.99 18.01
C VAL A 282 -9.38 2.17 19.01
N TRP A 283 -9.57 1.26 19.97
CA TRP A 283 -10.60 1.43 21.00
C TRP A 283 -10.37 2.65 21.89
N ASN A 284 -9.12 2.90 22.30
CA ASN A 284 -8.78 4.11 23.05
C ASN A 284 -9.11 5.38 22.26
N ASP A 285 -8.87 5.38 20.95
CA ASP A 285 -9.20 6.51 20.07
C ASP A 285 -10.70 6.69 19.88
N VAL A 286 -11.47 5.61 19.76
CA VAL A 286 -12.95 5.66 19.75
C VAL A 286 -13.47 6.26 21.07
N ALA A 287 -12.99 5.77 22.21
CA ALA A 287 -13.39 6.27 23.53
C ALA A 287 -13.07 7.76 23.71
N ARG A 288 -11.88 8.19 23.27
CA ARG A 288 -11.47 9.61 23.28
C ARG A 288 -12.38 10.46 22.40
N THR A 289 -12.65 10.00 21.19
CA THR A 289 -13.52 10.65 20.21
C THR A 289 -14.93 10.86 20.76
N MET A 290 -15.50 9.84 21.41
CA MET A 290 -16.80 9.92 22.07
C MET A 290 -16.79 10.89 23.25
N SER A 291 -15.75 10.84 24.09
CA SER A 291 -15.60 11.73 25.24
C SER A 291 -15.53 13.20 24.82
N ASP A 292 -14.72 13.52 23.82
CA ASP A 292 -14.55 14.90 23.33
C ASP A 292 -15.84 15.46 22.72
N MET A 293 -16.60 14.60 22.04
CA MET A 293 -17.90 14.95 21.47
C MET A 293 -19.05 14.92 22.48
N HIS A 294 -18.79 14.49 23.72
CA HIS A 294 -19.79 14.32 24.77
C HIS A 294 -20.95 13.41 24.34
N VAL A 295 -20.62 12.34 23.62
CA VAL A 295 -21.57 11.35 23.12
C VAL A 295 -21.41 10.04 23.88
N GLU A 296 -22.53 9.50 24.38
CA GLU A 296 -22.57 8.18 25.01
C GLU A 296 -23.00 7.11 24.00
N SER A 297 -22.47 5.89 24.11
CA SER A 297 -22.87 4.71 23.33
C SER A 297 -22.82 3.48 24.22
N GLU A 298 -23.84 2.63 24.17
CA GLU A 298 -23.90 1.41 25.01
C GLU A 298 -22.81 0.40 24.63
N THR A 299 -22.48 0.32 23.33
CA THR A 299 -21.49 -0.63 22.79
C THR A 299 -20.17 0.03 22.39
N GLN A 300 -20.02 1.33 22.65
CA GLN A 300 -18.89 2.14 22.19
C GLN A 300 -18.73 2.08 20.66
N SER A 301 -19.84 2.15 19.91
CA SER A 301 -19.87 2.18 18.44
C SER A 301 -19.52 3.56 17.87
N LEU A 302 -18.40 3.67 17.15
CA LEU A 302 -18.04 4.89 16.45
C LEU A 302 -19.12 5.35 15.43
N PRO A 303 -19.72 4.48 14.60
CA PRO A 303 -20.86 4.85 13.76
C PRO A 303 -22.04 5.49 14.52
N GLU A 304 -22.42 4.95 15.68
CA GLU A 304 -23.49 5.53 16.52
C GLU A 304 -23.14 6.96 16.96
N SER A 305 -21.86 7.25 17.19
CA SER A 305 -21.43 8.60 17.54
C SER A 305 -21.65 9.63 16.43
N TYR A 306 -21.55 9.23 15.16
CA TYR A 306 -21.84 10.09 14.01
C TYR A 306 -23.33 10.44 13.96
N GLU A 307 -24.20 9.46 14.19
CA GLU A 307 -25.64 9.67 14.23
C GLU A 307 -26.03 10.67 15.32
N LYS A 308 -25.47 10.51 16.53
CA LYS A 308 -25.70 11.41 17.67
C LYS A 308 -25.07 12.79 17.51
N ALA A 309 -23.98 12.91 16.76
CA ALA A 309 -23.30 14.18 16.47
C ALA A 309 -23.81 14.91 15.22
N SER A 310 -24.81 14.37 14.53
CA SER A 310 -25.31 14.90 13.25
C SER A 310 -25.68 16.39 13.29
N ASP A 311 -26.33 16.85 14.36
CA ASP A 311 -26.69 18.27 14.54
C ASP A 311 -25.46 19.19 14.64
N LEU A 312 -24.38 18.72 15.28
CA LEU A 312 -23.12 19.48 15.39
C LEU A 312 -22.41 19.59 14.04
N MET A 313 -22.51 18.54 13.21
CA MET A 313 -21.91 18.49 11.88
C MET A 313 -22.74 19.26 10.82
N ALA A 314 -24.05 19.40 11.02
CA ALA A 314 -24.97 20.01 10.06
C ALA A 314 -24.55 21.44 9.65
N ALA A 315 -23.96 22.21 10.56
CA ALA A 315 -23.47 23.57 10.26
C ALA A 315 -22.38 23.57 9.17
N TYR A 316 -21.47 22.58 9.19
CA TYR A 316 -20.41 22.44 8.20
C TYR A 316 -20.97 21.95 6.86
N GLY A 317 -21.79 20.90 6.87
CA GLY A 317 -22.39 20.32 5.66
C GLY A 317 -23.28 21.30 4.88
N ASN A 318 -24.01 22.17 5.58
CA ASN A 318 -24.86 23.18 4.94
C ASN A 318 -24.07 24.36 4.35
N SER A 319 -22.82 24.58 4.80
CA SER A 319 -22.02 25.75 4.41
C SER A 319 -20.95 25.42 3.35
N ILE A 320 -20.55 24.16 3.25
CA ILE A 320 -19.45 23.72 2.39
C ILE A 320 -20.02 23.11 1.11
N SER A 321 -19.64 23.68 -0.02
CA SER A 321 -19.92 23.13 -1.35
C SER A 321 -18.62 23.08 -2.13
N LEU A 322 -18.20 21.87 -2.53
CA LEU A 322 -17.00 21.70 -3.32
C LEU A 322 -17.25 22.11 -4.77
N PRO A 323 -16.25 22.71 -5.45
CA PRO A 323 -16.42 23.09 -6.84
C PRO A 323 -16.40 21.86 -7.75
N GLU A 324 -17.07 21.95 -8.89
CA GLU A 324 -17.17 20.84 -9.85
C GLU A 324 -15.78 20.42 -10.37
N GLY A 325 -15.64 19.13 -10.69
CA GLY A 325 -14.41 18.56 -11.24
C GLY A 325 -13.28 18.33 -10.22
N CYS A 326 -13.54 18.61 -8.94
CA CYS A 326 -12.60 18.30 -7.85
C CYS A 326 -12.42 16.78 -7.74
N SER A 327 -11.16 16.33 -7.58
CA SER A 327 -10.79 14.91 -7.45
C SER A 327 -10.27 14.56 -6.06
N GLY A 328 -10.20 15.53 -5.15
CA GLY A 328 -9.72 15.30 -3.78
C GLY A 328 -9.74 16.56 -2.95
N VAL A 329 -9.40 16.44 -1.69
CA VAL A 329 -9.27 17.57 -0.77
C VAL A 329 -8.02 17.43 0.06
N LEU A 330 -7.41 18.57 0.37
CA LEU A 330 -6.51 18.72 1.50
C LEU A 330 -7.24 19.55 2.54
N VAL A 331 -7.26 19.09 3.78
CA VAL A 331 -8.07 19.66 4.84
C VAL A 331 -7.18 20.08 6.00
N GLY A 332 -7.51 21.20 6.60
CA GLY A 332 -6.95 21.60 7.87
C GLY A 332 -7.98 22.16 8.82
N ILE A 333 -7.68 21.98 10.10
CA ILE A 333 -8.54 22.30 11.23
C ILE A 333 -7.70 23.13 12.21
N ALA A 334 -8.27 24.24 12.69
CA ALA A 334 -7.65 25.12 13.68
C ALA A 334 -6.22 25.57 13.29
N GLY A 335 -5.99 25.88 12.01
CA GLY A 335 -4.69 26.37 11.52
C GLY A 335 -3.64 25.30 11.22
N ARG A 336 -3.99 24.01 11.30
CA ARG A 336 -3.10 22.88 11.00
C ARG A 336 -3.70 21.99 9.93
N ILE A 337 -2.90 21.57 8.97
CA ILE A 337 -3.32 20.51 8.03
C ILE A 337 -3.52 19.21 8.82
N CYS A 338 -4.71 18.62 8.72
CA CYS A 338 -5.03 17.36 9.37
C CYS A 338 -4.85 16.17 8.42
N GLY A 339 -5.16 16.35 7.14
CA GLY A 339 -4.96 15.30 6.15
C GLY A 339 -5.49 15.65 4.78
N MET A 340 -5.42 14.67 3.88
CA MET A 340 -5.91 14.75 2.52
C MET A 340 -6.46 13.42 2.06
N ASP A 341 -7.39 13.46 1.12
CA ASP A 341 -7.83 12.32 0.33
C ASP A 341 -7.99 12.73 -1.13
N TYR A 342 -7.40 11.95 -2.02
CA TYR A 342 -7.45 12.11 -3.45
C TYR A 342 -7.90 10.81 -4.09
N PHE A 343 -8.76 10.92 -5.10
CA PHE A 343 -9.21 9.81 -5.93
C PHE A 343 -8.85 10.08 -7.39
N GLY A 344 -8.55 9.02 -8.14
CA GLY A 344 -8.10 9.10 -9.52
C GLY A 344 -9.09 9.75 -10.51
N HIS A 345 -10.32 10.06 -10.08
CA HIS A 345 -11.33 10.71 -10.89
C HIS A 345 -12.31 11.56 -10.06
N ALA A 346 -12.76 12.69 -10.60
CA ALA A 346 -13.71 13.59 -9.96
C ALA A 346 -15.05 12.92 -9.63
N ASP A 347 -15.57 12.08 -10.53
CA ASP A 347 -16.81 11.33 -10.25
C ASP A 347 -16.64 10.34 -9.08
N THR A 348 -15.47 9.72 -8.95
CA THR A 348 -15.18 8.83 -7.82
C THR A 348 -15.17 9.63 -6.53
N PHE A 349 -14.43 10.74 -6.50
CA PHE A 349 -14.39 11.61 -5.34
C PHE A 349 -15.78 12.14 -4.97
N THR A 350 -16.57 12.60 -5.95
CA THR A 350 -17.95 13.07 -5.73
C THR A 350 -18.83 12.03 -5.05
N ARG A 351 -18.69 10.74 -5.41
CA ARG A 351 -19.46 9.65 -4.80
C ARG A 351 -18.95 9.27 -3.41
N MET A 352 -17.67 9.45 -3.13
CA MET A 352 -17.07 9.22 -1.81
C MET A 352 -17.25 10.40 -0.85
N TRP A 353 -17.41 11.62 -1.37
CA TRP A 353 -17.45 12.85 -0.59
C TRP A 353 -18.46 12.84 0.55
N PRO A 354 -19.72 12.40 0.39
CA PRO A 354 -20.69 12.44 1.50
C PRO A 354 -20.21 11.70 2.76
N GLY A 355 -19.68 10.48 2.62
CA GLY A 355 -19.18 9.72 3.77
C GLY A 355 -17.83 10.20 4.29
N LEU A 356 -17.00 10.79 3.42
CA LEU A 356 -15.69 11.32 3.78
C LEU A 356 -15.80 12.69 4.46
N SER A 357 -16.70 13.55 4.00
CA SER A 357 -16.90 14.89 4.56
C SER A 357 -17.36 14.84 6.00
N ASP A 358 -18.19 13.86 6.35
CA ASP A 358 -18.63 13.64 7.72
C ASP A 358 -17.44 13.40 8.64
N ALA A 359 -16.41 12.67 8.21
CA ALA A 359 -15.20 12.46 9.03
C ALA A 359 -14.43 13.75 9.30
N TYR A 360 -14.34 14.64 8.30
CA TYR A 360 -13.73 15.95 8.47
C TYR A 360 -14.57 16.89 9.33
N PHE A 361 -15.89 16.87 9.16
CA PHE A 361 -16.82 17.70 9.93
C PHE A 361 -16.90 17.27 11.39
N PHE A 362 -16.86 15.96 11.63
CA PHE A 362 -16.77 15.38 12.95
C PHE A 362 -15.51 15.86 13.66
N GLU A 363 -14.35 15.76 13.01
CA GLU A 363 -13.07 16.21 13.55
C GLU A 363 -13.05 17.73 13.81
N ALA A 364 -13.64 18.53 12.91
CA ALA A 364 -13.74 19.98 13.08
C ALA A 364 -14.70 20.37 14.23
N ALA A 365 -15.81 19.64 14.40
CA ALA A 365 -16.74 19.82 15.51
C ALA A 365 -16.10 19.45 16.86
N ARG A 366 -15.30 18.38 16.89
CA ARG A 366 -14.55 17.93 18.07
C ARG A 366 -13.55 18.96 18.56
N GLN A 367 -12.91 19.69 17.63
CA GLN A 367 -11.87 20.69 17.92
C GLN A 367 -12.38 22.13 17.74
N ALA A 368 -13.66 22.37 18.01
CA ALA A 368 -14.28 23.68 17.83
C ALA A 368 -13.50 24.76 18.61
N THR A 369 -12.82 25.62 17.86
CA THR A 369 -11.96 26.70 18.35
C THR A 369 -12.14 27.92 17.45
N ASP A 370 -11.55 29.05 17.85
CA ASP A 370 -11.57 30.28 17.05
C ASP A 370 -10.91 30.07 15.66
N GLU A 371 -11.33 30.87 14.68
CA GLU A 371 -10.83 30.77 13.31
C GLU A 371 -9.31 30.98 13.26
N SER A 372 -8.61 30.02 12.66
CA SER A 372 -7.19 30.12 12.36
C SER A 372 -6.96 29.87 10.87
N VAL A 373 -6.31 30.82 10.21
CA VAL A 373 -6.11 30.80 8.76
C VAL A 373 -4.93 29.90 8.41
N ILE A 374 -5.17 28.93 7.54
CA ILE A 374 -4.13 28.13 6.91
C ILE A 374 -3.64 28.85 5.65
N PRO A 375 -2.35 29.23 5.56
CA PRO A 375 -1.78 29.82 4.35
C PRO A 375 -1.69 28.78 3.21
N ASP A 376 -1.94 29.20 1.97
CA ASP A 376 -1.84 28.34 0.79
C ASP A 376 -0.47 27.67 0.65
N ARG A 377 0.61 28.33 1.11
CA ARG A 377 1.96 27.76 1.15
C ARG A 377 2.02 26.48 1.99
N GLN A 378 1.34 26.43 3.13
CA GLN A 378 1.32 25.24 3.99
C GLN A 378 0.67 24.05 3.27
N ALA A 379 -0.32 24.31 2.41
CA ALA A 379 -0.95 23.29 1.59
C ALA A 379 0.02 22.73 0.53
N SER A 380 0.76 23.60 -0.16
CA SER A 380 1.80 23.20 -1.10
C SER A 380 2.94 22.43 -0.44
N ASP A 381 3.46 22.92 0.69
CA ASP A 381 4.54 22.29 1.45
C ASP A 381 4.14 20.87 1.94
N TYR A 382 2.86 20.68 2.30
CA TYR A 382 2.32 19.36 2.67
C TYR A 382 2.31 18.40 1.49
N LEU A 383 1.84 18.84 0.31
CA LEU A 383 1.83 18.02 -0.91
C LEU A 383 3.25 17.63 -1.35
N ASP A 384 4.21 18.55 -1.24
CA ASP A 384 5.62 18.28 -1.50
C ASP A 384 6.16 17.22 -0.54
N THR A 385 5.81 17.30 0.76
CA THR A 385 6.19 16.28 1.75
C THR A 385 5.60 14.92 1.39
N VAL A 386 4.31 14.86 1.02
CA VAL A 386 3.65 13.62 0.57
C VAL A 386 4.38 13.00 -0.63
N ARG A 387 4.74 13.81 -1.63
CA ARG A 387 5.53 13.36 -2.79
C ARG A 387 6.89 12.80 -2.39
N GLU A 388 7.65 13.56 -1.61
CA GLU A 388 9.05 13.24 -1.28
C GLU A 388 9.17 11.99 -0.41
N THR A 389 8.18 11.77 0.45
CA THR A 389 8.16 10.68 1.42
C THR A 389 7.42 9.44 0.93
N LEU A 390 6.74 9.52 -0.22
CA LEU A 390 6.12 8.36 -0.87
C LEU A 390 7.17 7.29 -1.16
N ASN A 391 6.84 6.03 -0.89
CA ASN A 391 7.70 4.88 -1.10
C ASN A 391 6.87 3.65 -1.48
N THR A 392 7.50 2.62 -2.01
CA THR A 392 6.85 1.36 -2.41
C THR A 392 6.75 0.41 -1.23
N SER A 393 5.60 -0.22 -1.04
CA SER A 393 5.43 -1.29 -0.06
C SER A 393 6.13 -2.58 -0.49
N HIS A 394 6.55 -3.41 0.48
CA HIS A 394 7.20 -4.69 0.21
C HIS A 394 6.33 -5.70 -0.55
N SER A 395 5.01 -5.62 -0.35
CA SER A 395 4.00 -6.44 -1.01
C SER A 395 2.75 -5.61 -1.26
N THR A 396 1.84 -6.14 -2.07
CA THR A 396 0.48 -5.59 -2.27
C THR A 396 -0.51 -6.70 -1.95
N LEU A 397 -1.55 -6.41 -1.16
CA LEU A 397 -2.57 -7.38 -0.78
C LEU A 397 -3.54 -7.63 -1.94
N GLY A 398 -4.02 -6.56 -2.56
CA GLY A 398 -4.92 -6.59 -3.71
C GLY A 398 -4.19 -6.51 -5.06
N GLU A 399 -4.92 -6.13 -6.11
CA GLU A 399 -4.33 -5.72 -7.38
C GLU A 399 -3.73 -4.30 -7.30
N GLY A 400 -2.85 -3.98 -8.26
CA GLY A 400 -2.13 -2.72 -8.32
C GLY A 400 -0.82 -2.75 -7.53
N THR A 401 -0.33 -1.58 -7.16
CA THR A 401 0.88 -1.37 -6.37
C THR A 401 0.55 -0.48 -5.18
N GLU A 402 0.70 -1.02 -3.99
CA GLU A 402 0.60 -0.28 -2.73
C GLU A 402 1.85 0.59 -2.52
N LEU A 403 1.60 1.85 -2.20
CA LEU A 403 2.59 2.84 -1.83
C LEU A 403 2.26 3.35 -0.41
N HIS A 404 3.27 3.77 0.34
CA HIS A 404 3.11 4.32 1.69
C HIS A 404 3.96 5.57 1.88
N LEU A 405 3.68 6.34 2.94
CA LEU A 405 4.46 7.50 3.33
C LEU A 405 5.48 7.14 4.41
N SER A 406 6.74 7.49 4.16
CA SER A 406 7.90 7.16 5.00
C SER A 406 8.39 8.36 5.85
N ASP A 407 7.47 9.22 6.30
CA ASP A 407 7.74 10.33 7.22
C ASP A 407 7.22 9.99 8.63
N PRO A 408 7.87 10.45 9.72
CA PRO A 408 7.32 10.33 11.06
C PRO A 408 6.20 11.35 11.36
N ARG A 409 6.10 12.46 10.62
CA ARG A 409 5.12 13.55 10.85
C ARG A 409 3.82 13.35 10.09
N ILE A 410 3.85 12.56 9.01
CA ILE A 410 2.67 12.22 8.21
C ILE A 410 2.63 10.72 7.96
N THR A 411 1.43 10.17 7.88
CA THR A 411 1.17 8.76 7.60
C THR A 411 0.11 8.63 6.53
N GLY A 412 0.07 7.52 5.82
CA GLY A 412 -0.90 7.32 4.76
C GLY A 412 -0.42 6.36 3.69
N SER A 413 -1.29 6.16 2.72
CA SER A 413 -1.12 5.17 1.67
C SER A 413 -1.62 5.69 0.33
N ALA A 414 -1.09 5.11 -0.73
CA ALA A 414 -1.56 5.33 -2.08
C ALA A 414 -1.64 4.01 -2.83
N LEU A 415 -2.54 3.95 -3.80
CA LEU A 415 -2.72 2.81 -4.68
C LEU A 415 -2.51 3.24 -6.13
N TRP A 416 -1.49 2.64 -6.75
CA TRP A 416 -1.17 2.84 -8.16
C TRP A 416 -1.61 1.63 -8.99
N ASP A 417 -2.36 1.84 -10.06
CA ASP A 417 -2.77 0.79 -10.99
C ASP A 417 -2.85 1.32 -12.42
N MET A 418 -2.41 0.52 -13.39
CA MET A 418 -2.51 0.84 -14.83
C MET A 418 -2.02 2.26 -15.18
N ASP A 419 -0.84 2.63 -14.66
CA ASP A 419 -0.20 3.95 -14.82
C ASP A 419 -0.99 5.13 -14.24
N ARG A 420 -1.75 4.88 -13.16
CA ARG A 420 -2.63 5.88 -12.55
C ARG A 420 -2.62 5.78 -11.03
N LEU A 421 -2.74 6.94 -10.40
CA LEU A 421 -3.02 7.04 -8.97
C LEU A 421 -4.52 6.88 -8.74
N CYS A 422 -4.96 5.71 -8.25
CA CYS A 422 -6.37 5.41 -7.98
C CYS A 422 -6.88 6.08 -6.71
N HIS A 423 -6.05 6.08 -5.67
CA HIS A 423 -6.34 6.67 -4.38
C HIS A 423 -5.03 7.12 -3.71
N LEU A 424 -5.07 8.24 -2.99
CA LEU A 424 -4.01 8.72 -2.12
C LEU A 424 -4.65 9.34 -0.89
N THR A 425 -4.19 8.93 0.28
CA THR A 425 -4.57 9.50 1.56
C THR A 425 -3.31 9.80 2.35
N ALA A 426 -3.30 10.93 3.04
CA ALA A 426 -2.22 11.29 3.94
C ALA A 426 -2.81 12.05 5.14
N SER A 427 -2.42 11.69 6.35
CA SER A 427 -2.81 12.38 7.58
C SER A 427 -1.59 12.85 8.33
N THR A 428 -1.69 14.01 8.97
CA THR A 428 -0.71 14.46 9.96
C THR A 428 -0.82 13.57 11.18
N VAL A 429 0.32 13.04 11.64
CA VAL A 429 0.38 12.25 12.87
C VAL A 429 0.15 13.19 14.07
N PRO A 430 -0.80 12.89 14.97
CA PRO A 430 -1.00 13.68 16.18
C PRO A 430 0.28 13.76 17.03
N GLU A 431 0.54 14.90 17.68
CA GLU A 431 1.72 15.07 18.56
C GLU A 431 1.72 14.09 19.75
N ASP A 432 0.55 13.59 20.14
CA ASP A 432 0.34 12.61 21.21
C ASP A 432 0.19 11.16 20.68
N ALA A 433 0.54 10.89 19.42
CA ALA A 433 0.61 9.52 18.91
C ALA A 433 1.72 8.76 19.67
N PRO A 434 1.45 7.52 20.14
CA PRO A 434 2.37 6.77 20.99
C PRO A 434 3.71 6.44 20.34
#